data_AF-A0A1Y6F7A0-F1
#
_entry.id   AF-A0A1Y6F7A0-F1
#
_cell.length_a   1.000
_cell.length_b   1.000
_cell.length_c   1.000
_cell.angle_alpha   90.00
_cell.angle_beta   90.00
_cell.angle_gamma   90.00
#
_symmetry.space_group_name_H-M   'P 1'
#
loop_
_entity.id
_entity.type
_entity.pdbx_description
1 polymer ?
#
loop_
_entity_poly.entity_id
_entity_poly.type
_entity_poly.pdbx_seq_one_letter_code
_entity_poly.pdbx_strand_id
1 'polypeptide(L)'
;MASHIKRTIRLNPSQARSLSGIADRRGLSEYAMLLKVIDAGFLSVLHGTDKETDLAEMAREIGAISERLAEAERVLDRTLFTACAAYAYARHAALGTKKSDETIAAEARAAFERQRSLALEIKP
;
A
#
# COMPACT_ATOMS: atom_id res chain seq x y z
N MET A 1 -13.10 43.42 -1.24
CA MET A 1 -14.50 42.93 -1.31
C MET A 1 -14.56 41.89 -2.43
N ALA A 2 -15.06 40.69 -2.18
CA ALA A 2 -15.22 39.69 -3.23
C ALA A 2 -16.34 40.14 -4.19
N SER A 3 -16.02 40.24 -5.49
CA SER A 3 -16.99 40.61 -6.53
C SER A 3 -17.72 39.34 -6.99
N HIS A 4 -19.04 39.29 -6.85
CA HIS A 4 -19.87 38.18 -7.31
C HIS A 4 -20.59 38.55 -8.62
N ILE A 5 -20.57 37.65 -9.61
CA ILE A 5 -21.24 37.86 -10.91
C ILE A 5 -22.43 36.91 -11.02
N LYS A 6 -23.62 37.46 -11.24
CA LYS A 6 -24.83 36.66 -11.51
C LYS A 6 -24.81 36.14 -12.94
N ARG A 7 -25.03 34.84 -13.11
CA ARG A 7 -25.20 34.17 -14.41
C ARG A 7 -26.44 33.29 -14.40
N THR A 8 -27.11 33.17 -15.55
CA THR A 8 -28.26 32.28 -15.74
C THR A 8 -27.80 31.02 -16.46
N ILE A 9 -28.05 29.85 -15.87
CA ILE A 9 -27.60 28.55 -16.38
C ILE A 9 -28.83 27.74 -16.81
N ARG A 10 -28.79 27.17 -18.01
CA ARG A 10 -29.82 26.24 -18.48
C ARG A 10 -29.42 24.82 -18.09
N LEU A 11 -30.31 24.14 -17.37
CA LEU A 11 -30.16 22.72 -17.03
C LEU A 11 -31.12 21.90 -17.88
N ASN A 12 -30.68 20.73 -18.32
CA ASN A 12 -31.59 19.77 -18.94
C ASN A 12 -32.49 19.12 -17.85
N PRO A 13 -33.58 18.43 -18.25
CA PRO A 13 -34.52 17.86 -17.28
C PRO A 13 -33.92 16.83 -16.33
N SER A 14 -32.91 16.06 -16.75
CA SER A 14 -32.25 15.08 -15.87
C SER A 14 -31.36 15.77 -14.83
N GLN A 15 -30.59 16.77 -15.23
CA GLN A 15 -29.76 17.59 -14.33
C GLN A 15 -30.61 18.32 -13.29
N ALA A 16 -31.75 18.91 -13.70
CA ALA A 16 -32.66 19.57 -12.78
C ALA A 16 -33.22 18.61 -11.72
N ARG A 17 -33.66 17.41 -12.13
CA ARG A 17 -34.13 16.36 -11.20
C ARG A 17 -33.03 15.89 -10.25
N SER A 18 -31.83 15.65 -10.75
CA SER A 18 -30.69 15.24 -9.93
C SER A 18 -30.29 16.33 -8.93
N LEU A 19 -30.27 17.60 -9.34
CA LEU A 19 -29.98 18.74 -8.46
C LEU A 19 -30.99 18.82 -7.33
N SER A 20 -32.28 18.79 -7.65
CA SER A 20 -33.39 18.85 -6.70
C SER A 20 -33.32 17.70 -5.69
N GLY A 21 -33.18 16.45 -6.17
CA GLY A 21 -33.09 15.28 -5.29
C GLY A 21 -31.82 15.21 -4.42
N ILE A 22 -30.73 15.89 -4.80
CA ILE A 22 -29.55 16.01 -3.94
C ILE A 22 -29.71 17.16 -2.94
N ALA A 23 -30.33 18.27 -3.36
CA ALA A 23 -30.62 19.42 -2.50
C ALA A 23 -31.54 19.01 -1.34
N ASP A 24 -32.63 18.29 -1.65
CA ASP A 24 -33.58 17.78 -0.66
C ASP A 24 -32.91 16.87 0.36
N ARG A 25 -32.11 15.91 -0.10
CA ARG A 25 -31.39 14.97 0.79
C ARG A 25 -30.38 15.66 1.69
N ARG A 26 -29.91 16.85 1.32
CA ARG A 26 -28.92 17.62 2.08
C ARG A 26 -29.54 18.80 2.84
N GLY A 27 -30.85 18.99 2.77
CA GLY A 27 -31.55 20.12 3.40
C GLY A 27 -31.09 21.48 2.86
N LEU A 28 -30.69 21.54 1.59
CA LEU A 28 -30.21 22.76 0.94
C LEU A 28 -31.23 23.28 -0.05
N SER A 29 -31.21 24.58 -0.33
CA SER A 29 -31.94 25.13 -1.47
C SER A 29 -31.28 24.69 -2.78
N GLU A 30 -32.07 24.55 -3.84
CA GLU A 30 -31.55 24.20 -5.17
C GLU A 30 -30.47 25.18 -5.65
N TYR A 31 -30.62 26.46 -5.34
CA TYR A 31 -29.64 27.49 -5.65
C TYR A 31 -28.30 27.28 -4.91
N ALA A 32 -28.35 27.00 -3.60
CA ALA A 32 -27.13 26.74 -2.82
C ALA A 32 -26.45 25.43 -3.27
N MET A 33 -27.24 24.43 -3.64
CA MET A 33 -26.71 23.18 -4.20
C MET A 33 -26.08 23.41 -5.57
N LEU A 34 -26.70 24.23 -6.44
CA LEU A 34 -26.15 24.57 -7.75
C LEU A 34 -24.79 25.25 -7.62
N LEU A 35 -24.66 26.20 -6.68
CA LEU A 35 -23.37 26.86 -6.40
C LEU A 35 -22.30 25.83 -6.00
N LYS A 36 -22.62 24.90 -5.09
CA LYS A 36 -21.70 23.84 -4.67
C LYS A 36 -21.29 22.90 -5.82
N VAL A 37 -22.21 22.58 -6.73
CA VAL A 37 -21.91 21.77 -7.91
C VAL A 37 -20.96 22.50 -8.85
N ILE A 38 -21.17 23.80 -9.05
CA ILE A 38 -20.32 24.66 -9.87
C ILE A 38 -18.92 24.77 -9.25
N ASP A 39 -18.83 25.03 -7.95
CA ASP A 39 -17.54 25.12 -7.23
C ASP A 39 -16.76 23.80 -7.33
N ALA A 40 -17.44 22.66 -7.11
CA ALA A 40 -16.82 21.34 -7.27
C ALA A 40 -16.38 21.07 -8.72
N GLY A 41 -17.15 21.52 -9.72
CA GLY A 41 -16.79 21.45 -11.12
C GLY A 41 -15.57 22.28 -11.46
N PHE A 42 -15.49 23.52 -10.96
CA PHE A 42 -14.31 24.36 -11.15
C PHE A 42 -13.07 23.78 -10.48
N LEU A 43 -13.19 23.28 -9.25
CA LEU A 43 -12.10 22.57 -8.58
C LEU A 43 -11.61 21.38 -9.41
N SER A 44 -12.53 20.58 -9.97
CA SER A 44 -12.19 19.45 -10.83
C SER A 44 -11.52 19.86 -12.15
N VAL A 45 -11.84 21.03 -12.70
CA VAL A 45 -11.24 21.54 -13.94
C VAL A 45 -9.89 22.19 -13.67
N LEU A 46 -9.75 22.91 -12.56
CA LEU A 46 -8.54 23.63 -12.19
C LEU A 46 -7.44 22.69 -11.68
N HIS A 47 -7.81 21.66 -10.93
CA HIS A 47 -6.86 20.69 -10.38
C HIS A 47 -6.81 19.41 -11.24
N GLY A 48 -7.50 19.39 -12.38
CA GLY A 48 -7.66 18.19 -13.20
C GLY A 48 -8.19 16.99 -12.39
N THR A 49 -8.12 15.80 -12.97
CA THR A 49 -8.23 14.56 -12.19
C THR A 49 -6.95 14.35 -11.36
N ASP A 50 -6.56 15.29 -10.49
CA ASP A 50 -5.41 15.13 -9.57
C ASP A 50 -5.48 13.81 -8.80
N LYS A 51 -6.69 13.28 -8.57
CA LYS A 51 -6.90 11.93 -8.04
C LYS A 51 -6.22 10.80 -8.83
N GLU A 52 -6.16 10.87 -10.16
CA GLU A 52 -5.49 9.85 -10.99
C GLU A 52 -3.98 10.00 -10.92
N THR A 53 -3.48 11.23 -10.86
CA THR A 53 -2.05 11.53 -10.67
C THR A 53 -1.58 11.09 -9.27
N ASP A 54 -2.36 11.40 -8.23
CA ASP A 54 -2.12 10.98 -6.85
C ASP A 54 -2.14 9.45 -6.72
N LEU A 55 -3.11 8.78 -7.38
CA LEU A 55 -3.19 7.32 -7.37
C LEU A 55 -1.99 6.68 -8.08
N ALA A 56 -1.56 7.25 -9.21
CA ALA A 56 -0.39 6.78 -9.94
C ALA A 56 0.91 7.00 -9.13
N GLU A 57 1.02 8.11 -8.43
CA GLU A 57 2.14 8.39 -7.53
C GLU A 57 2.16 7.43 -6.34
N MET A 58 1.03 7.24 -5.66
CA MET A 58 0.88 6.25 -4.59
C MET A 58 1.23 4.84 -5.08
N ALA A 59 0.80 4.45 -6.27
CA ALA A 59 1.12 3.14 -6.84
C ALA A 59 2.63 2.98 -7.09
N ARG A 60 3.32 4.03 -7.56
CA ARG A 60 4.79 4.02 -7.71
C ARG A 60 5.50 3.85 -6.37
N GLU A 61 5.10 4.63 -5.36
CA GLU A 61 5.70 4.55 -4.03
C GLU A 61 5.46 3.19 -3.36
N ILE A 62 4.25 2.63 -3.48
CA ILE A 62 3.94 1.27 -3.02
C ILE A 62 4.81 0.24 -3.76
N GLY A 63 5.02 0.41 -5.06
CA GLY A 63 5.92 -0.43 -5.85
C GLY A 63 7.36 -0.38 -5.32
N ALA A 64 7.89 0.82 -5.08
CA ALA A 64 9.23 1.01 -4.53
C ALA A 64 9.38 0.41 -3.11
N ILE A 65 8.37 0.56 -2.26
CA ILE A 65 8.35 -0.06 -0.93
C ILE A 65 8.34 -1.59 -1.05
N SER A 66 7.53 -2.14 -1.96
CA SER A 66 7.42 -3.59 -2.19
C SER A 66 8.75 -4.18 -2.67
N GLU A 67 9.45 -3.48 -3.56
CA GLU A 67 10.77 -3.90 -4.04
C GLU A 67 11.82 -3.91 -2.93
N ARG A 68 11.86 -2.85 -2.10
CA ARG A 68 12.74 -2.77 -0.93
C ARG A 68 12.42 -3.84 0.12
N LEU A 69 11.14 -4.16 0.31
CA LEU A 69 10.72 -5.23 1.22
C LEU A 69 11.19 -6.59 0.71
N ALA A 70 11.02 -6.88 -0.59
CA ALA A 70 11.52 -8.11 -1.19
C ALA A 70 13.06 -8.24 -1.11
N GLU A 71 13.78 -7.13 -1.22
CA GLU A 71 15.23 -7.12 -0.97
C GLU A 71 15.57 -7.42 0.50
N ALA A 72 14.85 -6.81 1.45
CA ALA A 72 15.03 -7.08 2.87
C ALA A 72 14.75 -8.55 3.22
N GLU A 73 13.70 -9.15 2.67
CA GLU A 73 13.39 -10.58 2.85
C GLU A 73 14.55 -11.48 2.37
N ARG A 74 15.17 -11.16 1.23
CA ARG A 74 16.34 -11.92 0.74
C ARG A 74 17.54 -11.79 1.67
N VAL A 75 17.78 -10.62 2.24
CA VAL A 75 18.86 -10.41 3.23
C VAL A 75 18.56 -11.18 4.52
N LEU A 76 17.31 -11.16 4.98
CA LEU A 76 16.88 -11.90 6.16
C LEU A 76 17.02 -13.42 5.96
N ASP A 77 16.64 -13.97 4.82
CA ASP A 77 16.78 -15.40 4.51
C ASP A 77 18.26 -15.84 4.52
N ARG A 78 19.14 -15.04 3.90
CA ARG A 78 20.60 -15.25 3.95
C ARG A 78 21.13 -15.18 5.38
N THR A 79 20.68 -14.21 6.17
CA THR A 79 21.10 -14.03 7.56
C THR A 79 20.66 -15.20 8.43
N LEU A 80 19.43 -15.69 8.24
CA LEU A 80 18.90 -16.87 8.91
C LEU A 80 19.74 -18.11 8.59
N PHE A 81 20.08 -18.33 7.31
CA PHE A 81 20.96 -19.42 6.92
C PHE A 81 22.34 -19.32 7.60
N THR A 82 22.97 -18.14 7.55
CA THR A 82 24.26 -17.90 8.21
C THR A 82 24.20 -18.13 9.72
N ALA A 83 23.12 -17.72 10.38
CA ALA A 83 22.92 -17.95 11.81
C ALA A 83 22.77 -19.45 12.14
N CYS A 84 22.00 -20.20 11.35
CA CYS A 84 21.86 -21.65 11.51
C CYS A 84 23.20 -22.38 11.33
N ALA A 85 23.99 -21.99 10.32
CA ALA A 85 25.33 -22.54 10.10
C ALA A 85 26.26 -22.21 11.27
N ALA A 86 26.35 -20.95 11.68
CA ALA A 86 27.20 -20.52 12.79
C ALA A 86 26.86 -21.27 14.08
N TYR A 87 25.57 -21.42 14.41
CA TYR A 87 25.14 -22.17 15.57
C TYR A 87 25.53 -23.65 15.49
N ALA A 88 25.34 -24.30 14.35
CA ALA A 88 25.69 -25.71 14.17
C ALA A 88 27.20 -25.93 14.38
N TYR A 89 28.04 -25.15 13.69
CA TYR A 89 29.51 -25.24 13.85
C TYR A 89 29.95 -24.92 15.28
N ALA A 90 29.41 -23.87 15.90
CA ALA A 90 29.74 -23.52 17.30
C ALA A 90 29.35 -24.63 18.29
N ARG A 91 28.16 -25.22 18.13
CA ARG A 91 27.70 -26.32 18.96
C ARG A 91 28.59 -27.56 18.82
N HIS A 92 28.96 -27.92 17.59
CA HIS A 92 29.84 -29.06 17.35
C HIS A 92 31.27 -28.85 17.88
N ALA A 93 31.79 -27.63 17.76
CA ALA A 93 33.07 -27.26 18.37
C ALA A 93 33.00 -27.37 19.91
N ALA A 94 31.93 -26.87 20.53
CA ALA A 94 31.74 -26.92 21.98
C ALA A 94 31.55 -28.34 22.52
N LEU A 95 30.87 -29.22 21.78
CA LEU A 95 30.66 -30.61 22.16
C LEU A 95 31.86 -31.52 21.85
N GLY A 96 32.91 -31.01 21.20
CA GLY A 96 34.10 -31.80 20.82
C GLY A 96 33.79 -32.95 19.85
N THR A 97 32.68 -32.87 19.11
CA THR A 97 32.24 -33.96 18.24
C THR A 97 33.10 -34.03 16.97
N LYS A 98 33.64 -35.21 16.65
CA LYS A 98 34.40 -35.46 15.40
C LYS A 98 33.48 -35.74 14.21
N LYS A 99 32.53 -34.85 13.93
CA LYS A 99 31.69 -34.94 12.73
C LYS A 99 32.40 -34.28 11.55
N SER A 100 32.13 -34.77 10.33
CA SER A 100 32.63 -34.12 9.13
C SER A 100 31.90 -32.79 8.88
N ASP A 101 32.56 -31.88 8.17
CA ASP A 101 31.97 -30.60 7.78
C ASP A 101 30.69 -30.79 6.94
N GLU A 102 30.63 -31.81 6.08
CA GLU A 102 29.40 -32.09 5.32
C GLU A 102 28.23 -32.45 6.24
N THR A 103 28.52 -33.18 7.33
CA THR A 103 27.48 -33.57 8.30
C THR A 103 26.95 -32.35 9.04
N ILE A 104 27.84 -31.45 9.46
CA ILE A 104 27.47 -30.21 10.17
C ILE A 104 26.69 -29.28 9.24
N ALA A 105 27.11 -29.13 7.98
CA ALA A 105 26.42 -28.34 6.97
C ALA A 105 25.01 -28.89 6.67
N ALA A 106 24.84 -30.21 6.62
CA ALA A 106 23.54 -30.83 6.45
C ALA A 106 22.59 -30.56 7.63
N GLU A 107 23.11 -30.61 8.86
CA GLU A 107 22.34 -30.26 10.06
C GLU A 107 21.92 -28.78 10.08
N ALA A 108 22.84 -27.87 9.71
CA ALA A 108 22.56 -26.45 9.57
C ALA A 108 21.46 -26.17 8.52
N ARG A 109 21.56 -26.83 7.36
CA ARG A 109 20.56 -26.72 6.29
C ARG A 109 19.19 -27.22 6.74
N ALA A 110 19.14 -28.37 7.42
CA ALA A 110 17.89 -28.89 7.96
C ALA A 110 17.26 -27.95 9.01
N ALA A 111 18.08 -27.30 9.84
CA ALA A 111 17.61 -26.29 10.80
C ALA A 111 17.07 -25.04 10.10
N PHE A 112 17.77 -24.56 9.07
CA PHE A 112 17.31 -23.44 8.24
C PHE A 112 15.95 -23.74 7.59
N GLU A 113 15.79 -24.90 6.94
CA GLU A 113 14.52 -25.25 6.28
C GLU A 113 13.35 -25.33 7.27
N ARG A 114 13.57 -25.81 8.50
CA ARG A 114 12.55 -25.78 9.56
C ARG A 114 12.17 -24.37 9.98
N GLN A 115 13.14 -23.47 10.11
CA GLN A 115 12.86 -22.06 10.45
C GLN A 115 12.12 -21.36 9.31
N ARG A 116 12.50 -21.65 8.06
CA ARG A 116 11.81 -21.10 6.89
C ARG A 116 10.39 -21.62 6.75
N SER A 117 10.14 -22.92 7.04
CA SER A 117 8.78 -23.47 7.00
C SER A 117 7.88 -22.83 8.05
N LEU A 118 8.38 -22.64 9.28
CA LEU A 118 7.64 -21.94 10.34
C LEU A 118 7.29 -20.49 9.95
N ALA A 119 8.22 -19.78 9.31
CA ALA A 119 7.96 -18.41 8.84
C ALA A 119 6.88 -18.35 7.74
N LEU A 120 6.78 -19.40 6.91
CA LEU A 120 5.76 -19.49 5.85
C LEU A 120 4.38 -19.93 6.37
N GLU A 121 4.33 -20.70 7.46
CA GLU A 121 3.09 -21.11 8.13
C GLU A 121 2.39 -19.96 8.87
N ILE A 122 3.13 -18.91 9.24
CA ILE A 122 2.61 -17.72 9.95
C ILE A 122 2.07 -16.65 8.97
N LYS A 123 1.76 -17.01 7.72
CA LYS A 123 1.03 -16.10 6.82
C LYS A 123 -0.44 -15.98 7.28
N PRO A 124 -0.94 -14.78 7.63
CA PRO A 124 -2.36 -14.56 7.92
C PRO A 124 -3.23 -14.66 6.66
#